data_AF-A0A7K4F940-F1
#
_entry.id   AF-A0A7K4F940-F1
#
_cell.length_a   1.000
_cell.length_b   1.000
_cell.length_c   1.000
_cell.angle_alpha   90.00
_cell.angle_beta   90.00
_cell.angle_gamma   90.00
#
_symmetry.space_group_name_H-M   'P 1'
#
loop_
_entity.id
_entity.type
_entity.pdbx_description
1 polymer ?
#
loop_
_entity_poly.entity_id
_entity_poly.type
_entity_poly.pdbx_seq_one_letter_code
_entity_poly.pdbx_strand_id
1 'polypeptide(L)'
;MRKLGTIDLEILHLAINENGTFNENNLENSKLKRLGVGKILDSLASLKDRKMLSLNNDGSFSITELAREILWSQKIPVWAKILRLLQIKSCSMDQIENILKISRDELDIEIEKLRKNQFVLMSPQRIEDKLVKVFEILPEGITEIDKTETEGFDKIKFSESKPEIEILSLVDEIIKEIQESQMEQTNKDSIISKLFRLKGKLEI
;
A
#
# COMPACT_ATOMS: atom_id res chain seq x y z
N MET A 1 13.56 -6.51 9.73
CA MET A 1 12.13 -6.90 9.88
C MET A 1 12.04 -8.38 10.19
N ARG A 2 11.09 -8.83 11.02
CA ARG A 2 10.71 -10.26 11.04
C ARG A 2 10.02 -10.55 9.70
N LYS A 3 10.77 -11.06 8.72
CA LYS A 3 10.25 -11.32 7.37
C LYS A 3 9.03 -12.23 7.47
N LEU A 4 7.90 -11.75 6.96
CA LEU A 4 6.69 -12.56 6.79
C LEU A 4 6.82 -13.37 5.52
N GLY A 5 6.52 -14.66 5.59
CA GLY A 5 6.34 -15.48 4.39
C GLY A 5 5.00 -15.21 3.71
N THR A 6 4.83 -15.73 2.50
CA THR A 6 3.55 -15.64 1.77
C THR A 6 2.39 -16.28 2.53
N ILE A 7 2.63 -17.45 3.16
CA ILE A 7 1.61 -18.14 3.96
C ILE A 7 1.27 -17.34 5.21
N ASP A 8 2.29 -16.76 5.87
CA ASP A 8 2.10 -15.89 7.03
C ASP A 8 1.17 -14.71 6.69
N LEU A 9 1.42 -14.06 5.55
CA LEU A 9 0.58 -12.97 5.05
C LEU A 9 -0.84 -13.42 4.77
N GLU A 10 -1.05 -14.57 4.12
CA GLU A 10 -2.39 -15.09 3.83
C GLU A 10 -3.17 -15.40 5.13
N ILE A 11 -2.53 -15.94 6.16
CA ILE A 11 -3.14 -16.20 7.47
C ILE A 11 -3.49 -14.88 8.19
N LEU A 12 -2.56 -13.92 8.24
CA LEU A 12 -2.81 -12.64 8.89
C LEU A 12 -3.91 -11.86 8.15
N HIS A 13 -3.94 -11.93 6.81
CA HIS A 13 -4.99 -11.32 6.01
C HIS A 13 -6.37 -11.96 6.23
N LEU A 14 -6.43 -13.29 6.44
CA LEU A 14 -7.67 -13.96 6.86
C LEU A 14 -8.18 -13.34 8.17
N ALA A 15 -7.31 -13.21 9.18
CA ALA A 15 -7.68 -12.58 10.44
C ALA A 15 -8.22 -11.15 10.25
N ILE A 16 -7.62 -10.35 9.37
CA ILE A 16 -8.10 -8.99 9.06
C ILE A 16 -9.49 -8.99 8.41
N ASN A 17 -9.76 -9.92 7.50
CA ASN A 17 -11.08 -10.04 6.87
C ASN A 17 -12.16 -10.51 7.86
N GLU A 18 -11.78 -11.30 8.86
CA GLU A 18 -12.66 -11.81 9.93
C GLU A 18 -12.66 -10.91 11.17
N ASN A 19 -12.49 -9.59 11.00
CA ASN A 19 -12.52 -8.59 12.08
C ASN A 19 -11.49 -8.80 13.21
N GLY A 20 -10.41 -9.52 12.94
CA GLY A 20 -9.29 -9.72 13.84
C GLY A 20 -9.18 -11.10 14.47
N THR A 21 -10.20 -11.96 14.35
CA THR A 21 -10.21 -13.29 14.97
C THR A 21 -10.73 -14.32 13.98
N PHE A 22 -10.07 -15.48 13.91
CA PHE A 22 -10.46 -16.56 13.00
C PHE A 22 -10.29 -17.93 13.68
N ASN A 23 -11.00 -18.94 13.16
CA ASN A 23 -10.93 -20.33 13.63
C ASN A 23 -10.76 -21.30 12.46
N GLU A 24 -10.85 -22.61 12.75
CA GLU A 24 -10.74 -23.69 11.76
C GLU A 24 -11.76 -23.54 10.62
N ASN A 25 -13.02 -23.22 10.93
CA ASN A 25 -14.06 -23.03 9.91
C ASN A 25 -13.69 -21.88 8.94
N ASN A 26 -13.10 -20.79 9.45
CA ASN A 26 -12.63 -19.71 8.59
C ASN A 26 -11.49 -20.19 7.66
N LEU A 27 -10.55 -20.99 8.19
CA LEU A 27 -9.43 -21.55 7.41
C LEU A 27 -9.93 -22.47 6.28
N GLU A 28 -10.84 -23.39 6.60
CA GLU A 28 -11.43 -24.34 5.64
C GLU A 28 -12.23 -23.65 4.52
N ASN A 29 -12.88 -22.53 4.84
CA ASN A 29 -13.63 -21.75 3.86
C ASN A 29 -12.77 -20.74 3.08
N SER A 30 -11.50 -20.59 3.44
CA SER A 30 -10.58 -19.67 2.78
C SER A 30 -9.81 -20.32 1.63
N LYS A 31 -9.03 -19.50 0.91
CA LYS A 31 -8.06 -20.00 -0.08
C LYS A 31 -6.91 -20.78 0.55
N LEU A 32 -6.69 -20.68 1.87
CA LEU A 32 -5.65 -21.42 2.58
C LEU A 32 -5.90 -22.93 2.61
N LYS A 33 -7.14 -23.39 2.43
CA LYS A 33 -7.48 -24.83 2.38
C LYS A 33 -6.72 -25.63 1.31
N ARG A 34 -6.20 -24.94 0.28
CA ARG A 34 -5.35 -25.53 -0.75
C ARG A 34 -3.96 -25.93 -0.23
N LEU A 35 -3.55 -25.34 0.90
CA LEU A 35 -2.31 -25.65 1.59
C LEU A 35 -2.56 -26.90 2.44
N GLY A 36 -1.58 -27.80 2.50
CA GLY A 36 -1.66 -28.97 3.37
C GLY A 36 -1.72 -28.56 4.85
N VAL A 37 -2.52 -29.29 5.64
CA VAL A 37 -2.76 -29.03 7.07
C VAL A 37 -1.46 -28.80 7.85
N GLY A 38 -0.44 -29.64 7.62
CA GLY A 38 0.87 -29.49 8.28
C GLY A 38 1.51 -28.11 8.07
N LYS A 39 1.48 -27.57 6.83
CA LYS A 39 2.04 -26.25 6.53
C LYS A 39 1.29 -25.13 7.24
N ILE A 40 -0.04 -25.25 7.35
CA ILE A 40 -0.87 -24.26 8.07
C ILE A 40 -0.51 -24.29 9.55
N LEU A 41 -0.43 -25.48 10.15
CA LEU A 41 -0.08 -25.64 11.57
C LEU A 41 1.33 -25.11 11.88
N ASP A 42 2.31 -25.39 11.02
CA ASP A 42 3.69 -24.88 11.16
C ASP A 42 3.70 -23.34 11.11
N SER A 43 2.97 -22.74 10.17
CA SER A 43 2.85 -21.29 10.07
C SER A 43 2.11 -20.68 11.26
N LEU A 44 1.02 -21.29 11.74
CA LEU A 44 0.29 -20.84 12.94
C LEU A 44 1.17 -20.88 14.19
N ALA A 45 1.91 -21.97 14.39
CA ALA A 45 2.87 -22.10 15.49
C ALA A 45 3.95 -21.01 15.39
N SER A 46 4.56 -20.85 14.22
CA SER A 46 5.57 -19.82 13.96
C SER A 46 5.05 -18.40 14.18
N LEU A 47 3.83 -18.09 13.75
CA LEU A 47 3.20 -16.78 13.94
C LEU A 47 2.91 -16.52 15.43
N LYS A 48 2.44 -17.53 16.16
CA LYS A 48 2.23 -17.45 17.61
C LYS A 48 3.54 -17.22 18.36
N ASP A 49 4.60 -17.96 18.03
CA ASP A 49 5.92 -17.81 18.67
C ASP A 49 6.54 -16.44 18.39
N ARG A 50 6.33 -15.91 17.18
CA ARG A 50 6.70 -14.53 16.81
C ARG A 50 5.74 -13.46 17.37
N LYS A 51 4.76 -13.83 18.20
CA LYS A 51 3.75 -12.94 18.81
C LYS A 51 2.90 -12.17 17.80
N MET A 52 2.72 -12.71 16.60
CA MET A 52 1.84 -12.15 15.55
C MET A 52 0.39 -12.60 15.71
N LEU A 53 0.19 -13.76 16.34
CA LEU A 53 -1.11 -14.31 16.71
C LEU A 53 -1.15 -14.63 18.21
N SER A 54 -2.34 -14.57 18.80
CA SER A 54 -2.65 -15.12 20.13
C SER A 54 -3.68 -16.24 19.99
N LEU A 55 -3.48 -17.34 20.72
CA LEU A 55 -4.47 -18.43 20.83
C LEU A 55 -5.43 -18.09 21.98
N ASN A 56 -6.72 -18.06 21.67
CA ASN A 56 -7.79 -17.80 22.63
C ASN A 56 -8.22 -19.11 23.33
N ASN A 57 -8.95 -18.98 24.43
CA ASN A 57 -9.41 -20.14 25.23
C ASN A 57 -10.40 -21.04 24.49
N ASP A 58 -11.09 -20.52 23.48
CA ASP A 58 -12.04 -21.25 22.63
C ASP A 58 -11.38 -21.95 21.44
N GLY A 59 -10.05 -21.90 21.33
CA GLY A 59 -9.29 -22.47 20.21
C GLY A 59 -9.20 -21.57 18.98
N SER A 60 -9.79 -20.38 18.98
CA SER A 60 -9.63 -19.39 17.91
C SER A 60 -8.29 -18.64 18.01
N PHE A 61 -7.88 -18.01 16.92
CA PHE A 61 -6.68 -17.18 16.84
C PHE A 61 -7.06 -15.72 16.63
N SER A 62 -6.43 -14.81 17.37
CA SER A 62 -6.55 -13.37 17.15
C SER A 62 -5.24 -12.77 16.64
N ILE A 63 -5.34 -11.84 15.70
CA ILE A 63 -4.20 -11.03 15.26
C ILE A 63 -3.81 -10.04 16.35
N THR A 64 -2.51 -9.95 16.64
CA THR A 64 -1.99 -9.02 17.64
C THR A 64 -1.79 -7.62 17.07
N GLU A 65 -1.72 -6.61 17.94
CA GLU A 65 -1.35 -5.25 17.55
C GLU A 65 0.01 -5.20 16.84
N LEU A 66 0.98 -6.01 17.30
CA LEU A 66 2.29 -6.12 16.66
C LEU A 66 2.18 -6.52 15.18
N ALA A 67 1.30 -7.47 14.85
CA ALA A 67 1.08 -7.88 13.47
C ALA A 67 0.31 -6.81 12.66
N ARG A 68 -0.66 -6.15 13.28
CA ARG A 68 -1.37 -5.00 12.66
C ARG A 68 -0.41 -3.87 12.31
N GLU A 69 0.58 -3.62 13.18
CA GLU A 69 1.64 -2.64 12.99
C GLU A 69 2.60 -2.94 11.84
N ILE A 70 2.52 -4.09 11.16
CA ILE A 70 3.39 -4.36 10.01
C ILE A 70 2.83 -3.76 8.72
N LEU A 71 1.54 -3.98 8.45
CA LEU A 71 0.91 -3.61 7.17
C LEU A 71 -0.36 -2.76 7.32
N TRP A 72 -1.05 -2.81 8.45
CA TRP A 72 -2.40 -2.25 8.59
C TRP A 72 -2.50 -1.05 9.56
N SER A 73 -1.42 -0.69 10.25
CA SER A 73 -1.41 0.47 11.14
C SER A 73 -1.53 1.79 10.37
N GLN A 74 -2.33 2.71 10.88
CA GLN A 74 -2.48 4.07 10.34
C GLN A 74 -1.22 4.92 10.52
N LYS A 75 -0.28 4.50 11.39
CA LYS A 75 0.99 5.20 11.61
C LYS A 75 1.99 4.98 10.46
N ILE A 76 1.74 4.00 9.60
CA ILE A 76 2.64 3.67 8.50
C ILE A 76 2.11 4.33 7.21
N PRO A 77 2.95 5.10 6.50
CA PRO A 77 2.59 5.66 5.22
C PRO A 77 2.22 4.59 4.18
N VAL A 78 1.35 4.94 3.24
CA VAL A 78 0.85 4.00 2.23
C VAL A 78 1.97 3.42 1.36
N TRP A 79 2.92 4.24 0.89
CA TRP A 79 4.07 3.75 0.13
C TRP A 79 4.84 2.65 0.87
N ALA A 80 5.00 2.76 2.20
CA ALA A 80 5.73 1.79 3.00
C ALA A 80 4.97 0.47 3.12
N LYS A 81 3.64 0.55 3.29
CA LYS A 81 2.75 -0.62 3.30
C LYS A 81 2.83 -1.37 1.96
N ILE A 82 2.82 -0.64 0.85
CA ILE A 82 2.97 -1.20 -0.49
C ILE A 82 4.33 -1.91 -0.62
N LEU A 83 5.44 -1.25 -0.30
CA LEU A 83 6.77 -1.87 -0.41
C LEU A 83 6.92 -3.09 0.50
N ARG A 84 6.42 -3.05 1.73
CA ARG A 84 6.41 -4.21 2.64
C ARG A 84 5.61 -5.38 2.08
N LEU A 85 4.44 -5.11 1.49
CA LEU A 85 3.64 -6.14 0.82
C LEU A 85 4.41 -6.74 -0.37
N LEU A 86 4.98 -5.90 -1.23
CA LEU A 86 5.70 -6.33 -2.42
C LEU A 86 7.02 -7.05 -2.10
N GLN A 87 7.63 -6.77 -0.94
CA GLN A 87 8.78 -7.53 -0.41
C GLN A 87 8.41 -8.97 -0.04
N ILE A 88 7.14 -9.23 0.30
CA ILE A 88 6.63 -10.58 0.61
C ILE A 88 6.26 -11.32 -0.68
N LYS A 89 5.53 -10.65 -1.59
CA LYS A 89 5.06 -11.23 -2.85
C LYS A 89 4.72 -10.17 -3.89
N SER A 90 4.91 -10.52 -5.16
CA SER A 90 4.36 -9.74 -6.27
C SER A 90 2.83 -9.75 -6.24
N CYS A 91 2.23 -8.62 -6.60
CA CYS A 91 0.78 -8.42 -6.49
C CYS A 91 0.22 -7.63 -7.68
N SER A 92 -1.01 -7.93 -8.08
CA SER A 92 -1.81 -7.02 -8.92
C SER A 92 -2.37 -5.87 -8.10
N MET A 93 -2.85 -4.81 -8.75
CA MET A 93 -3.46 -3.68 -8.05
C MET A 93 -4.64 -4.11 -7.17
N ASP A 94 -5.52 -4.98 -7.69
CA ASP A 94 -6.68 -5.49 -6.95
C ASP A 94 -6.27 -6.32 -5.72
N GLN A 95 -5.12 -7.00 -5.79
CA GLN A 95 -4.56 -7.71 -4.64
C GLN A 95 -4.01 -6.74 -3.59
N ILE A 96 -3.33 -5.68 -4.01
CA ILE A 96 -2.81 -4.63 -3.11
C ILE A 96 -3.98 -3.96 -2.38
N GLU A 97 -5.01 -3.55 -3.12
CA GLU A 97 -6.26 -2.96 -2.61
C GLU A 97 -6.93 -3.88 -1.57
N ASN A 98 -7.14 -5.15 -1.92
CA ASN A 98 -7.80 -6.09 -1.03
C ASN A 98 -6.97 -6.44 0.23
N ILE A 99 -5.64 -6.50 0.13
CA ILE A 99 -4.77 -6.84 1.26
C ILE A 99 -4.60 -5.65 2.18
N LEU A 100 -4.25 -4.47 1.65
CA LEU A 100 -3.96 -3.29 2.46
C LEU A 100 -5.21 -2.55 2.93
N LYS A 101 -6.37 -2.80 2.32
CA LYS A 101 -7.64 -2.10 2.59
C LYS A 101 -7.51 -0.58 2.38
N ILE A 102 -6.83 -0.20 1.30
CA ILE A 102 -6.59 1.18 0.87
C ILE A 102 -7.40 1.40 -0.41
N SER A 103 -7.95 2.61 -0.60
CA SER A 103 -8.76 2.92 -1.78
C SER A 103 -7.94 2.84 -3.06
N ARG A 104 -8.61 2.55 -4.18
CA ARG A 104 -7.97 2.47 -5.49
C ARG A 104 -7.28 3.78 -5.89
N ASP A 105 -7.94 4.91 -5.66
CA ASP A 105 -7.43 6.24 -6.03
C ASP A 105 -6.11 6.56 -5.30
N GLU A 106 -6.03 6.27 -4.00
CA GLU A 106 -4.82 6.47 -3.21
C GLU A 106 -3.70 5.53 -3.64
N LEU A 107 -4.02 4.27 -3.94
CA LEU A 107 -3.05 3.30 -4.43
C LEU A 107 -2.48 3.67 -5.81
N ASP A 108 -3.30 4.16 -6.74
CA ASP A 108 -2.85 4.55 -8.07
C ASP A 108 -1.81 5.69 -7.98
N ILE A 109 -2.02 6.67 -7.09
CA ILE A 109 -1.08 7.76 -6.84
C ILE A 109 0.24 7.23 -6.27
N GLU A 110 0.18 6.43 -5.21
CA GLU A 110 1.37 5.96 -4.49
C GLU A 110 2.18 4.94 -5.31
N ILE A 111 1.53 4.03 -6.03
CA ILE A 111 2.22 3.09 -6.93
C ILE A 111 2.94 3.83 -8.04
N GLU A 112 2.32 4.84 -8.64
CA GLU A 112 2.95 5.60 -9.72
C GLU A 112 4.16 6.39 -9.18
N LYS A 113 4.05 6.95 -7.98
CA LYS A 113 5.17 7.58 -7.27
C LYS A 113 6.33 6.60 -7.04
N LEU A 114 6.04 5.40 -6.52
CA LEU A 114 7.03 4.33 -6.34
C LEU A 114 7.68 3.90 -7.66
N ARG A 115 6.90 3.82 -8.74
CA ARG A 115 7.39 3.43 -10.08
C ARG A 115 8.32 4.49 -10.68
N LYS A 116 7.95 5.77 -10.60
CA LYS A 116 8.80 6.90 -11.07
C LYS A 116 10.14 6.94 -10.32
N ASN A 117 10.14 6.48 -9.08
CA ASN A 117 11.32 6.39 -8.22
C ASN A 117 12.12 5.09 -8.38
N GLN A 118 11.75 4.22 -9.33
CA GLN A 118 12.41 2.93 -9.55
C GLN A 118 12.38 2.00 -8.32
N PHE A 119 11.43 2.17 -7.42
CA PHE A 119 11.25 1.25 -6.28
C PHE A 119 10.37 0.05 -6.63
N VAL A 120 9.52 0.19 -7.64
CA VAL A 120 8.59 -0.83 -8.10
C VAL A 120 8.61 -0.92 -9.62
N LEU A 121 8.61 -2.15 -10.13
CA LEU A 121 8.40 -2.46 -11.54
C LEU A 121 6.96 -2.90 -11.78
N MET A 122 6.38 -2.46 -12.89
CA MET A 122 5.11 -2.99 -13.39
C MET A 122 5.37 -3.88 -14.59
N SER A 123 4.92 -5.14 -14.52
CA SER A 123 4.98 -6.10 -15.61
C SER A 123 3.57 -6.59 -15.98
N PRO A 124 3.20 -6.61 -17.28
CA PRO A 124 1.97 -7.24 -17.72
C PRO A 124 2.13 -8.77 -17.72
N GLN A 125 1.26 -9.48 -17.01
CA GLN A 125 1.25 -10.95 -16.95
C GLN A 125 -0.07 -11.50 -17.48
N ARG A 126 -0.03 -12.66 -18.14
CA ARG A 126 -1.24 -13.39 -18.53
C ARG A 126 -1.65 -14.34 -17.41
N ILE A 127 -2.79 -14.07 -16.80
CA ILE A 127 -3.40 -14.90 -15.76
C ILE A 127 -4.81 -15.24 -16.24
N GLU A 128 -5.11 -16.54 -16.39
CA GLU A 128 -6.42 -17.03 -16.85
C GLU A 128 -6.91 -16.29 -18.13
N ASP A 129 -6.01 -16.18 -19.12
CA ASP A 129 -6.20 -15.49 -20.41
C ASP A 129 -6.47 -13.98 -20.34
N LYS A 130 -6.38 -13.36 -19.17
CA LYS A 130 -6.47 -11.91 -18.98
C LYS A 130 -5.08 -11.30 -18.79
N LEU A 131 -4.87 -10.13 -19.38
CA LEU A 131 -3.67 -9.34 -19.15
C LEU A 131 -3.83 -8.55 -17.85
N VAL A 132 -3.03 -8.88 -16.84
CA VAL A 132 -3.07 -8.27 -15.51
C VAL A 132 -1.75 -7.55 -15.26
N LYS A 133 -1.81 -6.30 -14.80
CA LYS A 133 -0.63 -5.57 -14.34
C LYS A 133 -0.21 -6.12 -12.97
N VAL A 134 1.01 -6.63 -12.88
CA VAL A 134 1.62 -7.14 -11.65
C VAL A 134 2.77 -6.22 -11.27
N PHE A 135 2.85 -5.91 -9.98
CA PHE A 135 3.86 -5.05 -9.40
C PHE A 135 4.85 -5.88 -8.59
N GLU A 136 6.12 -5.54 -8.74
CA GLU A 136 7.26 -6.20 -8.11
C GLU A 136 8.17 -5.15 -7.50
N ILE A 137 8.67 -5.41 -6.29
CA ILE A 137 9.64 -4.51 -5.66
C ILE A 137 11.01 -4.66 -6.33
N LEU A 138 11.67 -3.54 -6.57
CA LEU A 138 13.03 -3.47 -7.08
C LEU A 138 14.06 -3.40 -5.93
N PRO A 139 15.35 -3.71 -6.17
CA PRO A 139 16.40 -3.65 -5.14
C PRO A 139 16.49 -2.30 -4.41
N GLU A 140 16.24 -1.20 -5.13
CA GLU A 140 16.21 0.16 -4.61
C GLU A 140 15.08 0.31 -3.59
N GLY A 141 13.88 -0.22 -3.90
CA GLY A 141 12.74 -0.24 -2.99
C GLY A 141 12.99 -1.08 -1.74
N ILE A 142 13.67 -2.23 -1.87
CA ILE A 142 14.07 -3.08 -0.73
C ILE A 142 15.03 -2.30 0.18
N THR A 143 16.03 -1.67 -0.41
CA THR A 143 17.02 -0.88 0.33
C THR A 143 16.34 0.25 1.11
N GLU A 144 15.38 0.93 0.48
CA GLU A 144 14.70 2.06 1.09
C GLU A 144 13.77 1.65 2.24
N ILE A 145 12.99 0.57 2.06
CA ILE A 145 12.12 0.09 3.15
C ILE A 145 12.94 -0.44 4.33
N ASP A 146 14.06 -1.12 4.09
CA ASP A 146 14.92 -1.65 5.14
C ASP A 146 15.57 -0.53 5.98
N LYS A 147 15.94 0.62 5.37
CA LYS A 147 16.45 1.81 6.12
C LYS A 147 15.45 2.37 7.13
N THR A 148 14.16 2.26 6.83
CA THR A 148 13.11 2.84 7.68
C THR A 148 13.01 2.18 9.05
N GLU A 149 13.59 0.98 9.20
CA GLU A 149 13.67 0.28 10.49
C GLU A 149 14.53 1.04 11.51
N THR A 150 15.57 1.73 11.04
CA THR A 150 16.47 2.50 11.89
C THR A 150 16.20 4.01 11.81
N GLU A 151 15.74 4.49 10.67
CA GLU A 151 15.65 5.93 10.39
C GLU A 151 14.23 6.50 10.46
N GLY A 152 13.22 5.64 10.60
CA GLY A 152 11.81 6.03 10.50
C GLY A 152 11.37 6.31 9.07
N PHE A 153 10.15 6.82 8.91
CA PHE A 153 9.54 7.03 7.59
C PHE A 153 9.76 8.44 7.01
N ASP A 154 10.27 9.38 7.81
CA ASP A 154 10.25 10.81 7.49
C ASP A 154 11.37 11.26 6.53
N LYS A 155 12.34 10.38 6.24
CA LYS A 155 13.56 10.75 5.51
C LYS A 155 13.57 10.40 4.03
N ILE A 156 12.52 9.77 3.52
CA ILE A 156 12.51 9.37 2.10
C ILE A 156 12.42 10.59 1.22
N LYS A 157 13.49 10.79 0.44
CA LYS A 157 13.49 11.69 -0.69
C LYS A 157 13.07 10.89 -1.90
N PHE A 158 11.77 10.87 -2.16
CA PHE A 158 11.32 10.58 -3.52
C PHE A 158 12.02 11.59 -4.44
N SER A 159 12.61 11.13 -5.54
CA SER A 159 12.98 12.00 -6.64
C SER A 159 11.73 12.81 -6.95
N GLU A 160 11.79 14.09 -6.59
CA GLU A 160 10.74 15.04 -6.92
C GLU A 160 10.51 14.85 -8.41
N SER A 161 9.27 14.49 -8.80
CA SER A 161 8.82 14.86 -10.14
C SER A 161 9.21 16.32 -10.25
N LYS A 162 10.13 16.63 -11.18
CA LYS A 162 10.78 17.94 -11.31
C LYS A 162 9.91 19.03 -10.68
N PRO A 163 10.37 19.83 -9.69
CA PRO A 163 9.51 20.70 -8.87
C PRO A 163 8.46 21.49 -9.67
N GLU A 164 8.76 21.81 -10.93
CA GLU A 164 7.78 22.29 -11.91
C GLU A 164 6.47 21.45 -12.01
N ILE A 165 6.52 20.13 -12.14
CA ILE A 165 5.34 19.25 -12.34
C ILE A 165 4.42 19.22 -11.11
N GLU A 166 4.99 19.17 -9.90
CA GLU A 166 4.21 19.19 -8.65
C GLU A 166 3.59 20.56 -8.41
N ILE A 167 4.31 21.65 -8.72
CA ILE A 167 3.75 23.00 -8.69
C ILE A 167 2.62 23.13 -9.74
N LEU A 168 2.77 22.53 -10.92
CA LEU A 168 1.74 22.53 -11.96
C LEU A 168 0.48 21.80 -11.51
N SER A 169 0.59 20.65 -10.82
CA SER A 169 -0.59 19.94 -10.28
C SER A 169 -1.27 20.70 -9.16
N LEU A 170 -0.51 21.30 -8.24
CA LEU A 170 -1.06 22.15 -7.18
C LEU A 170 -1.78 23.38 -7.76
N VAL A 171 -1.24 23.98 -8.83
CA VAL A 171 -1.90 25.09 -9.53
C VAL A 171 -3.23 24.63 -10.14
N ASP A 172 -3.29 23.43 -10.73
CA ASP A 172 -4.52 22.90 -11.33
C ASP A 172 -5.59 22.57 -10.26
N GLU A 173 -5.18 22.06 -9.09
CA GLU A 173 -6.06 21.86 -7.94
C GLU A 173 -6.64 23.18 -7.41
N ILE A 174 -5.80 24.20 -7.23
CA ILE A 174 -6.25 25.53 -6.79
C ILE A 174 -7.24 26.15 -7.79
N ILE A 175 -7.00 26.00 -9.11
CA ILE A 175 -7.94 26.49 -10.13
C ILE A 175 -9.31 25.83 -9.96
N LYS A 176 -9.35 24.52 -9.72
CA LYS A 176 -10.59 23.77 -9.53
C LYS A 176 -11.33 24.21 -8.26
N GLU A 177 -10.62 24.36 -7.14
CA GLU A 177 -11.20 24.86 -5.89
C GLU A 177 -11.78 26.28 -6.04
N ILE A 178 -11.10 27.17 -6.76
CA ILE A 178 -11.59 28.53 -7.03
C ILE A 178 -12.84 28.51 -7.91
N GLN A 179 -12.87 27.65 -8.93
CA GLN A 179 -14.05 27.50 -9.79
C GLN A 179 -15.28 27.07 -8.98
N GLU A 180 -15.09 26.16 -8.03
CA GLU A 180 -16.14 25.62 -7.15
C GLU A 180 -16.49 26.55 -5.97
N SER A 181 -15.66 27.56 -5.67
CA SER A 181 -15.87 28.51 -4.56
C SER A 181 -17.07 29.46 -4.75
N GLN A 182 -17.64 29.97 -3.65
CA GLN A 182 -18.73 30.96 -3.66
C GLN A 182 -18.22 32.42 -3.76
N MET A 183 -17.22 32.67 -4.61
CA MET A 183 -16.63 33.99 -4.84
C MET A 183 -17.27 34.71 -6.05
N GLU A 184 -17.18 36.05 -6.08
CA GLU A 184 -17.57 36.82 -7.27
C GLU A 184 -16.78 36.40 -8.51
N GLN A 185 -17.46 36.27 -9.66
CA GLN A 185 -16.87 35.77 -10.91
C GLN A 185 -15.67 36.61 -11.37
N THR A 186 -15.75 37.93 -11.24
CA THR A 186 -14.65 38.86 -11.53
C THR A 186 -13.40 38.59 -10.71
N ASN A 187 -13.56 38.16 -9.45
CA ASN A 187 -12.44 37.80 -8.58
C ASN A 187 -11.88 36.42 -8.93
N LYS A 188 -12.74 35.45 -9.31
CA LYS A 188 -12.30 34.14 -9.81
C LYS A 188 -11.43 34.28 -11.05
N ASP A 189 -11.89 35.04 -12.04
CA ASP A 189 -11.18 35.25 -13.31
C ASP A 189 -9.81 35.94 -13.08
N SER A 190 -9.76 36.90 -12.15
CA SER A 190 -8.52 37.58 -11.74
C SER A 190 -7.50 36.64 -11.09
N ILE A 191 -7.94 35.68 -10.27
CA ILE A 191 -7.02 34.73 -9.62
C ILE A 191 -6.59 33.65 -10.61
N ILE A 192 -7.51 33.09 -11.39
CA ILE A 192 -7.24 32.06 -12.39
C ILE A 192 -6.24 32.59 -13.45
N SER A 193 -6.39 33.83 -13.91
CA SER A 193 -5.43 34.43 -14.86
C SER A 193 -4.02 34.58 -14.29
N LYS A 194 -3.88 34.90 -12.98
CA LYS A 194 -2.57 34.93 -12.30
C LYS A 194 -1.95 33.53 -12.19
N LEU A 195 -2.77 32.51 -11.91
CA LEU A 195 -2.33 31.12 -11.84
C LEU A 195 -1.89 30.59 -13.20
N PHE A 196 -2.61 30.88 -14.29
CA PHE A 196 -2.18 30.54 -15.65
C PHE A 196 -0.85 31.22 -16.03
N ARG A 197 -0.64 32.46 -15.59
CA ARG A 197 0.62 33.17 -15.82
C ARG A 197 1.78 32.58 -15.02
N LEU A 198 1.53 31.99 -13.85
CA LEU A 198 2.52 31.20 -13.11
C LEU A 198 2.80 29.89 -13.83
N LYS A 199 1.76 29.20 -14.31
CA LYS A 199 1.85 27.96 -15.11
C LYS A 199 2.78 28.13 -16.31
N GLY A 200 2.55 29.17 -17.12
CA GLY A 200 3.37 29.44 -18.32
C GLY A 200 4.81 29.87 -18.04
N LYS A 201 5.16 30.21 -16.80
CA LYS A 201 6.57 30.49 -16.40
C LYS A 201 7.31 29.23 -15.95
N LEU A 202 6.59 28.15 -15.64
CA LEU A 202 7.13 26.87 -15.18
C LEU A 202 7.32 25.87 -16.34
N GLU A 203 6.69 26.09 -17.48
CA GLU A 203 6.79 25.25 -18.69
C GLU A 203 8.02 25.58 -19.59
N ILE A 204 9.11 26.18 -19.05
CA ILE A 204 10.34 26.53 -19.81
C ILE A 204 11.17 25.29 -20.17
#